data_AF-A0A1S6GKK5-F1
#
_entry.id   AF-A0A1S6GKK5-F1
#
_cell.length_a   1.000
_cell.length_b   1.000
_cell.length_c   1.000
_cell.angle_alpha   90.00
_cell.angle_beta   90.00
_cell.angle_gamma   90.00
#
_symmetry.space_group_name_H-M   'P 1'
#
loop_
_entity.id
_entity.type
_entity.pdbx_description
1 polymer ?
#
loop_
_entity_poly.entity_id
_entity_poly.type
_entity_poly.pdbx_seq_one_letter_code
_entity_poly.pdbx_strand_id
1 'polypeptide(L)'
;MQVNAKRLLGITQFRQQAAAIMEEVASGKSFHLMRDSEVIGHVVPPNALLITNDSVEIGLLSRLVVPTAERFAKEVIESGYLGHVGDDVGRIFAWLWDCDPARAVRWVTSYAAHLIRALRDERYSRPAFNQFWFALARGLGVSLRSAEIDEFEVFVRAEMPNWDPDGLFSSTELAGGPRTREADDPWPDTLPEQNRGYAKRRWCHLEAGQLIPNPHNGYQLPASEHWCRIETISGRTATLVQSDGKTVSAQIDDVATWIPVINHEPFYWKAR
;
A
#
# COMPACT_ATOMS: atom_id res chain seq x y z
N MET A 1 -3.80 -21.87 19.21
CA MET A 1 -4.44 -23.07 18.66
C MET A 1 -5.02 -23.87 19.82
N GLN A 2 -6.33 -24.11 19.85
CA GLN A 2 -6.94 -24.94 20.90
C GLN A 2 -6.52 -26.40 20.73
N VAL A 3 -6.20 -27.08 21.83
CA VAL A 3 -5.84 -28.50 21.81
C VAL A 3 -7.08 -29.34 21.53
N ASN A 4 -7.11 -30.00 20.37
CA ASN A 4 -8.16 -30.95 20.04
C ASN A 4 -7.77 -32.33 20.57
N ALA A 5 -8.46 -32.79 21.63
CA ALA A 5 -8.20 -34.08 22.27
C ALA A 5 -8.31 -35.28 21.29
N LYS A 6 -9.09 -35.16 20.20
CA LYS A 6 -9.22 -36.20 19.17
C LYS A 6 -8.04 -36.22 18.19
N ARG A 7 -7.09 -35.30 18.30
CA ARG A 7 -5.92 -35.15 17.42
C ARG A 7 -4.60 -35.10 18.20
N LEU A 8 -4.60 -35.65 19.40
CA LEU A 8 -3.38 -35.91 20.18
C LEU A 8 -2.72 -37.20 19.67
N LEU A 9 -1.44 -37.13 19.35
CA LEU A 9 -0.64 -38.25 18.89
C LEU A 9 0.60 -38.39 19.76
N GLY A 10 0.84 -39.59 20.29
CA GLY A 10 2.13 -39.88 20.93
C GLY A 10 3.26 -39.81 19.89
N ILE A 11 4.44 -39.33 20.28
CA ILE A 11 5.59 -39.20 19.36
C ILE A 11 5.96 -40.53 18.66
N THR A 12 5.79 -41.66 19.35
CA THR A 12 6.02 -43.00 18.78
C THR A 12 5.00 -43.33 17.70
N GLN A 13 3.72 -43.01 17.92
CA GLN A 13 2.65 -43.22 16.95
C GLN A 13 2.86 -42.34 15.72
N PHE A 14 3.24 -41.07 15.92
CA PHE A 14 3.56 -40.16 14.81
C PHE A 14 4.69 -40.72 13.93
N ARG A 15 5.78 -41.22 14.54
CA ARG A 15 6.89 -41.82 13.78
C ARG A 15 6.47 -43.04 12.96
N GLN A 16 5.56 -43.86 13.48
CA GLN A 16 5.07 -45.07 12.78
C GLN A 16 4.09 -44.74 11.64
N GLN A 17 3.39 -43.61 11.72
CA GLN A 17 2.31 -43.24 10.80
C GLN A 17 2.57 -41.93 10.05
N ALA A 18 3.84 -41.48 10.02
CA ALA A 18 4.19 -40.13 9.58
C ALA A 18 3.66 -39.81 8.18
N ALA A 19 3.77 -40.73 7.23
CA ALA A 19 3.29 -40.51 5.86
C ALA A 19 1.78 -40.22 5.79
N ALA A 20 0.96 -41.08 6.40
CA ALA A 20 -0.50 -40.91 6.45
C ALA A 20 -0.90 -39.64 7.19
N ILE A 21 -0.22 -39.32 8.30
CA ILE A 21 -0.47 -38.09 9.05
C ILE A 21 -0.09 -36.85 8.22
N MET A 22 1.01 -36.89 7.46
CA MET A 22 1.40 -35.77 6.60
C MET A 22 0.43 -35.58 5.43
N GLU A 23 -0.17 -36.64 4.88
CA GLU A 23 -1.26 -36.54 3.91
C GLU A 23 -2.52 -35.90 4.53
N GLU A 24 -2.88 -36.31 5.73
CA GLU A 24 -3.97 -35.71 6.49
C GLU A 24 -3.69 -34.22 6.79
N VAL A 25 -2.46 -33.87 7.14
CA VAL A 25 -2.01 -32.50 7.35
C VAL A 25 -2.09 -31.68 6.07
N ALA A 26 -1.65 -32.23 4.94
CA ALA A 26 -1.80 -31.59 3.64
C ALA A 26 -3.28 -31.35 3.28
N SER A 27 -4.19 -32.20 3.77
CA SER A 27 -5.65 -32.02 3.62
C SER A 27 -6.27 -31.00 4.59
N GLY A 28 -5.46 -30.25 5.35
CA GLY A 28 -5.93 -29.20 6.27
C GLY A 28 -6.08 -29.64 7.73
N LYS A 29 -5.61 -30.83 8.11
CA LYS A 29 -5.74 -31.32 9.50
C LYS A 29 -4.52 -31.00 10.37
N SER A 30 -4.74 -30.31 11.49
CA SER A 30 -3.70 -30.14 12.52
C SER A 30 -3.70 -31.27 13.54
N PHE A 31 -2.52 -31.63 14.04
CA PHE A 31 -2.29 -32.62 15.09
C PHE A 31 -1.39 -32.06 16.19
N HIS A 32 -1.53 -32.61 17.41
CA HIS A 32 -0.73 -32.24 18.58
C HIS A 32 0.16 -33.43 18.97
N LEU A 33 1.47 -33.23 18.98
CA LEU A 33 2.43 -34.25 19.37
C LEU A 33 2.61 -34.24 20.88
N MET A 34 2.44 -35.40 21.50
CA MET A 34 2.62 -35.59 22.92
C MET A 34 3.82 -36.47 23.26
N ARG A 35 4.45 -36.14 24.37
CA ARG A 35 5.44 -36.97 25.06
C ARG A 35 5.22 -36.80 26.56
N ASP A 36 5.19 -37.90 27.30
CA ASP A 36 5.07 -37.90 28.77
C ASP A 36 3.89 -37.06 29.28
N SER A 37 2.76 -37.11 28.58
CA SER A 37 1.52 -36.33 28.84
C SER A 37 1.60 -34.83 28.60
N GLU A 38 2.70 -34.34 28.02
CA GLU A 38 2.85 -32.94 27.61
C GLU A 38 2.81 -32.81 26.09
N VAL A 39 2.20 -31.71 25.61
CA VAL A 39 2.26 -31.35 24.19
C VAL A 39 3.62 -30.74 23.89
N ILE A 40 4.43 -31.43 23.10
CA ILE A 40 5.80 -31.03 22.75
C ILE A 40 5.90 -30.39 21.36
N GLY A 41 4.83 -30.42 20.57
CA GLY A 41 4.83 -29.85 19.24
C GLY A 41 3.49 -29.96 18.54
N HIS A 42 3.43 -29.32 17.38
CA HIS A 42 2.25 -29.33 16.52
C HIS A 42 2.67 -29.66 15.09
N VAL A 43 1.86 -30.47 14.42
CA VAL A 43 1.98 -30.70 12.99
C VAL A 43 0.77 -30.05 12.36
N VAL A 44 0.99 -29.04 11.54
CA VAL A 44 -0.06 -28.19 11.00
C VAL A 44 0.04 -28.14 9.48
N PRO A 45 -1.08 -27.88 8.79
CA PRO A 45 -1.05 -27.59 7.37
C PRO A 45 -0.05 -26.46 7.07
N PRO A 46 0.63 -26.47 5.91
CA PRO A 46 1.59 -25.44 5.55
C PRO A 46 0.97 -24.03 5.50
N ASN A 47 -0.33 -23.93 5.22
CA ASN A 47 -1.12 -22.71 5.22
C ASN A 47 -1.98 -22.55 6.49
N ALA A 48 -1.60 -23.17 7.61
CA ALA A 48 -2.31 -22.97 8.85
C ALA A 48 -1.93 -21.64 9.51
N LEU A 49 -2.94 -20.85 9.85
CA LEU A 49 -2.72 -19.67 10.69
C LEU A 49 -2.37 -20.09 12.12
N LEU A 50 -1.09 -20.01 12.47
CA LEU A 50 -0.60 -20.38 13.81
C LEU A 50 -0.91 -19.31 14.86
N ILE A 51 -0.92 -18.04 14.44
CA ILE A 51 -1.22 -16.91 15.31
C ILE A 51 -2.74 -16.78 15.41
N THR A 52 -3.30 -17.32 16.50
CA THR A 52 -4.75 -17.39 16.73
C THR A 52 -5.24 -16.48 17.85
N ASN A 53 -4.31 -15.82 18.55
CA ASN A 53 -4.62 -14.83 19.57
C ASN A 53 -4.52 -13.44 18.93
N ASP A 54 -5.64 -12.72 18.89
CA ASP A 54 -5.72 -11.40 18.25
C ASP A 54 -4.77 -10.37 18.86
N SER A 55 -4.51 -10.40 20.18
CA SER A 55 -3.60 -9.44 20.79
C SER A 55 -2.14 -9.70 20.41
N VAL A 56 -1.75 -10.97 20.27
CA VAL A 56 -0.43 -11.38 19.79
C VAL A 56 -0.29 -11.04 18.31
N GLU A 57 -1.32 -11.31 17.51
CA GLU A 57 -1.36 -10.94 16.10
C GLU A 57 -1.18 -9.44 15.91
N ILE A 58 -1.99 -8.63 16.61
CA ILE A 58 -1.89 -7.17 16.58
C ILE A 58 -0.49 -6.72 16.99
N GLY A 59 0.05 -7.24 18.08
CA GLY A 59 1.38 -6.86 18.57
C GLY A 59 2.52 -7.21 17.61
N LEU A 60 2.44 -8.35 16.91
CA LEU A 60 3.46 -8.78 15.95
C LEU A 60 3.33 -8.06 14.61
N LEU A 61 2.12 -8.04 14.04
CA LEU A 61 1.90 -7.52 12.70
C LEU A 61 1.94 -5.99 12.66
N SER A 62 1.49 -5.29 13.71
CA SER A 62 1.63 -3.82 13.78
C SER A 62 3.09 -3.35 13.74
N ARG A 63 4.01 -4.13 14.33
CA ARG A 63 5.46 -3.82 14.30
C ARG A 63 6.07 -3.91 12.90
N LEU A 64 5.43 -4.63 11.99
CA LEU A 64 5.81 -4.63 10.58
C LEU A 64 5.00 -3.58 9.81
N VAL A 65 3.67 -3.64 9.90
CA VAL A 65 2.75 -2.86 9.07
C VAL A 65 2.93 -1.36 9.27
N VAL A 66 3.03 -0.87 10.51
CA VAL A 66 3.11 0.57 10.77
C VAL A 66 4.42 1.17 10.26
N PRO A 67 5.62 0.67 10.65
CA PRO A 67 6.87 1.24 10.17
C PRO A 67 7.04 1.10 8.65
N THR A 68 6.53 0.01 8.06
CA THR A 68 6.62 -0.18 6.60
C THR A 68 5.70 0.79 5.85
N ALA A 69 4.50 1.08 6.36
CA ALA A 69 3.62 2.09 5.78
C ALA A 69 4.21 3.51 5.90
N GLU A 70 4.80 3.85 7.05
CA GLU A 70 5.49 5.14 7.26
C GLU A 70 6.73 5.30 6.38
N ARG A 71 7.55 4.25 6.23
CA ARG A 71 8.66 4.22 5.27
C ARG A 71 8.15 4.44 3.84
N PHE A 72 7.11 3.72 3.44
CA PHE A 72 6.58 3.83 2.09
C PHE A 72 5.98 5.23 1.83
N ALA A 73 5.36 5.87 2.82
CA ALA A 73 4.91 7.25 2.71
C ALA A 73 6.07 8.21 2.37
N LYS A 74 7.24 8.03 2.99
CA LYS A 74 8.45 8.82 2.67
C LYS A 74 8.91 8.59 1.23
N GLU A 75 8.91 7.35 0.76
CA GLU A 75 9.25 7.02 -0.63
C GLU A 75 8.26 7.60 -1.63
N VAL A 76 6.97 7.63 -1.29
CA VAL A 76 5.92 8.30 -2.08
C VAL A 76 6.14 9.80 -2.13
N ILE A 77 6.56 10.41 -1.03
CA ILE A 77 6.90 11.83 -0.99
C ILE A 77 8.10 12.10 -1.89
N GLU A 78 9.16 11.30 -1.79
CA GLU A 78 10.40 11.46 -2.56
C GLU A 78 10.16 11.24 -4.06
N SER A 79 9.58 10.10 -4.43
CA SER A 79 9.56 9.60 -5.80
C SER A 79 8.16 9.38 -6.39
N GLY A 80 7.10 9.72 -5.66
CA GLY A 80 5.74 9.32 -5.99
C GLY A 80 5.51 7.82 -5.80
N TYR A 81 4.39 7.32 -6.32
CA TYR A 81 3.99 5.90 -6.18
C TYR A 81 4.82 4.91 -7.02
N LEU A 82 6.13 5.18 -7.24
CA LEU A 82 7.05 4.33 -8.01
C LEU A 82 7.62 3.14 -7.25
N GLY A 83 7.66 3.24 -5.92
CA GLY A 83 8.16 2.17 -5.05
C GLY A 83 7.22 0.97 -4.96
N HIS A 84 7.63 -0.02 -4.17
CA HIS A 84 6.77 -1.10 -3.71
C HIS A 84 6.57 -0.95 -2.21
N VAL A 85 5.46 -1.49 -1.70
CA VAL A 85 5.09 -1.40 -0.27
C VAL A 85 6.11 -2.02 0.67
N GLY A 86 7.03 -2.87 0.18
CA GLY A 86 8.05 -3.60 0.92
C GLY A 86 7.81 -5.11 0.88
N ASP A 87 8.88 -5.88 0.65
CA ASP A 87 8.81 -7.33 0.43
C ASP A 87 8.25 -8.09 1.64
N ASP A 88 8.61 -7.67 2.85
CA ASP A 88 8.17 -8.35 4.06
C ASP A 88 6.66 -8.18 4.29
N VAL A 89 6.10 -7.00 4.01
CA VAL A 89 4.64 -6.79 4.04
C VAL A 89 3.95 -7.63 2.97
N GLY A 90 4.50 -7.68 1.76
CA GLY A 90 4.00 -8.54 0.68
C GLY A 90 3.95 -10.01 1.07
N ARG A 91 5.04 -10.54 1.66
CA ARG A 91 5.13 -11.92 2.15
C ARG A 91 4.12 -12.21 3.25
N ILE A 92 3.97 -11.32 4.23
CA ILE A 92 3.01 -11.50 5.32
C ILE A 92 1.57 -11.48 4.79
N PHE A 93 1.23 -10.57 3.88
CA PHE A 93 -0.12 -10.52 3.34
C PHE A 93 -0.43 -11.70 2.42
N ALA A 94 0.53 -12.17 1.63
CA ALA A 94 0.43 -13.40 0.87
C ALA A 94 0.20 -14.62 1.79
N TRP A 95 0.97 -14.73 2.87
CA TRP A 95 0.77 -15.79 3.86
C TRP A 95 -0.61 -15.70 4.53
N LEU A 96 -1.05 -14.50 4.91
CA LEU A 96 -2.39 -14.31 5.46
C LEU A 96 -3.48 -14.65 4.45
N TRP A 97 -3.31 -14.31 3.17
CA TRP A 97 -4.24 -14.66 2.10
C TRP A 97 -4.41 -16.18 1.99
N ASP A 98 -3.32 -16.94 2.02
CA ASP A 98 -3.35 -18.41 1.95
C ASP A 98 -3.99 -19.06 3.19
N CYS A 99 -3.94 -18.38 4.34
CA CYS A 99 -4.40 -18.93 5.62
C CYS A 99 -5.81 -18.49 6.03
N ASP A 100 -6.10 -17.19 5.89
CA ASP A 100 -7.34 -16.52 6.30
C ASP A 100 -7.50 -15.20 5.49
N PRO A 101 -8.18 -15.26 4.33
CA PRO A 101 -8.44 -14.11 3.46
C PRO A 101 -9.02 -12.88 4.17
N ALA A 102 -9.93 -13.08 5.12
CA ALA A 102 -10.56 -11.97 5.84
C ALA A 102 -9.55 -11.23 6.73
N ARG A 103 -8.64 -11.96 7.40
CA ARG A 103 -7.54 -11.33 8.14
C ARG A 103 -6.55 -10.63 7.21
N ALA A 104 -6.29 -11.18 6.03
CA ALA A 104 -5.45 -10.54 5.03
C ALA A 104 -6.02 -9.15 4.66
N VAL A 105 -7.33 -9.07 4.38
CA VAL A 105 -8.02 -7.80 4.07
C VAL A 105 -7.98 -6.84 5.25
N ARG A 106 -8.20 -7.31 6.48
CA ARG A 106 -8.08 -6.48 7.69
C ARG A 106 -6.71 -5.79 7.77
N TRP A 107 -5.63 -6.52 7.51
CA TRP A 107 -4.27 -5.97 7.58
C TRP A 107 -3.90 -5.10 6.38
N VAL A 108 -4.38 -5.43 5.18
CA VAL A 108 -4.27 -4.53 4.00
C VAL A 108 -4.96 -3.20 4.30
N THR A 109 -6.15 -3.24 4.91
CA THR A 109 -6.92 -2.05 5.31
C THR A 109 -6.17 -1.24 6.37
N SER A 110 -5.63 -1.90 7.40
CA SER A 110 -4.80 -1.25 8.42
C SER A 110 -3.56 -0.58 7.80
N TYR A 111 -2.87 -1.27 6.90
CA TYR A 111 -1.72 -0.71 6.18
C TYR A 111 -2.10 0.53 5.38
N ALA A 112 -3.20 0.47 4.61
CA ALA A 112 -3.70 1.62 3.85
C ALA A 112 -4.02 2.81 4.76
N ALA A 113 -4.67 2.57 5.91
CA ALA A 113 -4.97 3.61 6.89
C ALA A 113 -3.70 4.27 7.44
N HIS A 114 -2.68 3.49 7.77
CA HIS A 114 -1.40 4.00 8.25
C HIS A 114 -0.63 4.79 7.17
N LEU A 115 -0.63 4.31 5.92
CA LEU A 115 -0.04 5.02 4.79
C LEU A 115 -0.74 6.37 4.57
N ILE A 116 -2.07 6.38 4.51
CA ILE A 116 -2.87 7.59 4.32
C ILE A 116 -2.64 8.59 5.45
N ARG A 117 -2.58 8.10 6.69
CA ARG A 117 -2.27 8.94 7.85
C ARG A 117 -0.87 9.56 7.72
N ALA A 118 0.15 8.76 7.42
CA ALA A 118 1.52 9.24 7.28
C ALA A 118 1.65 10.30 6.17
N LEU A 119 1.00 10.10 5.02
CA LEU A 119 0.95 11.09 3.94
C LEU A 119 0.24 12.38 4.38
N ARG A 120 -0.90 12.24 5.08
CA ARG A 120 -1.66 13.39 5.58
C ARG A 120 -0.88 14.20 6.62
N ASP A 121 -0.16 13.54 7.52
CA ASP A 121 0.67 14.20 8.54
C ASP A 121 1.76 15.06 7.88
N GLU A 122 2.25 14.64 6.70
CA GLU A 122 3.17 15.38 5.84
C GLU A 122 2.48 16.31 4.81
N ARG A 123 1.16 16.46 4.91
CA ARG A 123 0.31 17.34 4.08
C ARG A 123 0.21 16.94 2.60
N TYR A 124 0.31 15.64 2.33
CA TYR A 124 0.06 15.04 1.01
C TYR A 124 -1.34 14.45 0.91
N SER A 125 -1.85 14.32 -0.31
CA SER A 125 -3.13 13.66 -0.58
C SER A 125 -3.02 12.16 -0.33
N ARG A 126 -4.15 11.52 -0.02
CA ARG A 126 -4.24 10.06 -0.09
C ARG A 126 -4.03 9.56 -1.53
N PRO A 127 -3.55 8.32 -1.73
CA PRO A 127 -3.62 7.65 -3.02
C PRO A 127 -5.07 7.36 -3.44
N ALA A 128 -5.27 7.23 -4.75
CA ALA A 128 -6.40 6.44 -5.25
C ALA A 128 -6.18 4.94 -4.98
N PHE A 129 -7.24 4.15 -4.85
CA PHE A 129 -7.11 2.70 -4.61
C PHE A 129 -6.18 2.02 -5.63
N ASN A 130 -6.30 2.35 -6.92
CA ASN A 130 -5.47 1.72 -7.95
C ASN A 130 -3.97 2.04 -7.78
N GLN A 131 -3.61 3.23 -7.32
CA GLN A 131 -2.21 3.58 -7.03
C GLN A 131 -1.68 2.81 -5.82
N PHE A 132 -2.50 2.71 -4.78
CA PHE A 132 -2.20 1.91 -3.59
C PHE A 132 -2.00 0.43 -3.96
N TRP A 133 -2.96 -0.14 -4.70
CA TRP A 133 -2.93 -1.54 -5.10
C TRP A 133 -1.77 -1.83 -6.05
N PHE A 134 -1.47 -0.94 -6.99
CA PHE A 134 -0.30 -1.08 -7.87
C PHE A 134 1.01 -1.26 -7.07
N ALA A 135 1.22 -0.44 -6.04
CA ALA A 135 2.41 -0.55 -5.20
C ALA A 135 2.38 -1.82 -4.33
N LEU A 136 1.19 -2.23 -3.88
CA LEU A 136 0.97 -3.42 -3.06
C LEU A 136 1.23 -4.71 -3.86
N ALA A 137 0.67 -4.82 -5.06
CA ALA A 137 0.81 -5.94 -5.98
C ALA A 137 2.28 -6.27 -6.28
N ARG A 138 3.15 -5.25 -6.37
CA ARG A 138 4.60 -5.45 -6.55
C ARG A 138 5.24 -6.13 -5.34
N GLY A 139 4.83 -5.78 -4.12
CA GLY A 139 5.28 -6.46 -2.90
C GLY A 139 4.72 -7.89 -2.81
N LEU A 140 3.45 -8.08 -3.17
CA LEU A 140 2.81 -9.40 -3.21
C LEU A 140 3.48 -10.35 -4.22
N GLY A 141 4.00 -9.83 -5.32
CA GLY A 141 4.71 -10.58 -6.37
C GLY A 141 5.98 -11.32 -5.89
N VAL A 142 6.43 -11.08 -4.67
CA VAL A 142 7.50 -11.85 -4.02
C VAL A 142 7.03 -13.25 -3.61
N SER A 143 5.71 -13.46 -3.44
CA SER A 143 5.15 -14.72 -2.93
C SER A 143 3.92 -15.21 -3.70
N LEU A 144 3.19 -14.33 -4.40
CA LEU A 144 2.02 -14.67 -5.19
C LEU A 144 2.30 -14.55 -6.69
N ARG A 145 1.66 -15.38 -7.49
CA ARG A 145 1.62 -15.26 -8.96
C ARG A 145 0.59 -14.21 -9.38
N SER A 146 0.69 -13.72 -10.62
CA SER A 146 -0.22 -12.68 -11.14
C SER A 146 -1.71 -13.04 -10.96
N ALA A 147 -2.11 -14.27 -11.28
CA ALA A 147 -3.50 -14.69 -11.11
C ALA A 147 -3.97 -14.68 -9.64
N GLU A 148 -3.11 -15.06 -8.70
CA GLU A 148 -3.41 -15.03 -7.27
C GLU A 148 -3.51 -13.59 -6.75
N ILE A 149 -2.69 -12.68 -7.29
CA ILE A 149 -2.76 -11.24 -7.00
C ILE A 149 -4.09 -10.67 -7.51
N ASP A 150 -4.52 -11.04 -8.72
CA ASP A 150 -5.78 -10.59 -9.30
C ASP A 150 -6.98 -11.08 -8.47
N GLU A 151 -6.97 -12.35 -8.04
CA GLU A 151 -7.98 -12.91 -7.14
C GLU A 151 -8.01 -12.19 -5.77
N PHE A 152 -6.84 -11.92 -5.21
CA PHE A 152 -6.71 -11.19 -3.96
C PHE A 152 -7.22 -9.74 -4.10
N GLU A 153 -6.97 -9.08 -5.23
CA GLU A 153 -7.50 -7.74 -5.51
C GLU A 153 -9.03 -7.71 -5.48
N VAL A 154 -9.65 -8.65 -6.21
CA VAL A 154 -11.11 -8.78 -6.27
C VAL A 154 -11.68 -8.99 -4.87
N PHE A 155 -11.05 -9.85 -4.08
CA PHE A 155 -11.48 -10.11 -2.70
C PHE A 155 -11.31 -8.88 -1.79
N VAL A 156 -10.17 -8.19 -1.86
CA VAL A 156 -9.91 -6.96 -1.11
C VAL A 156 -10.93 -5.88 -1.43
N ARG A 157 -11.25 -5.68 -2.72
CA ARG A 157 -12.26 -4.70 -3.15
C ARG A 157 -13.65 -4.99 -2.58
N ALA A 158 -14.03 -6.27 -2.52
CA ALA A 158 -15.32 -6.69 -1.99
C ALA A 158 -15.40 -6.58 -0.45
N GLU A 159 -14.32 -6.95 0.25
CA GLU A 159 -14.35 -7.11 1.71
C GLU A 159 -13.80 -5.92 2.50
N MET A 160 -13.00 -5.04 1.89
CA MET A 160 -12.45 -3.86 2.58
C MET A 160 -13.52 -2.98 3.24
N PRO A 161 -14.71 -2.72 2.65
CA PRO A 161 -15.77 -1.95 3.31
C PRO A 161 -16.22 -2.51 4.66
N ASN A 162 -16.05 -3.82 4.90
CA ASN A 162 -16.39 -4.45 6.18
C ASN A 162 -15.37 -4.12 7.29
N TRP A 163 -14.17 -3.71 6.92
CA TRP A 163 -13.06 -3.40 7.83
C TRP A 163 -12.74 -1.91 7.91
N ASP A 164 -13.38 -1.10 7.08
CA ASP A 164 -13.14 0.33 6.91
C ASP A 164 -14.46 1.12 6.93
N PRO A 165 -15.08 1.29 8.12
CA PRO A 165 -16.33 2.03 8.24
C PRO A 165 -16.17 3.52 7.94
N ASP A 166 -14.94 4.05 8.00
CA ASP A 166 -14.63 5.46 7.77
C ASP A 166 -14.42 5.77 6.27
N GLY A 167 -14.23 4.77 5.42
CA GLY A 167 -14.16 4.89 3.97
C GLY A 167 -12.87 5.53 3.45
N LEU A 168 -11.73 4.87 3.65
CA LEU A 168 -10.42 5.19 3.06
C LEU A 168 -10.50 5.33 1.53
N PHE A 169 -11.29 4.47 0.87
CA PHE A 169 -11.53 4.50 -0.57
C PHE A 169 -13.03 4.50 -0.85
N SER A 170 -13.43 5.26 -1.87
CA SER A 170 -14.85 5.33 -2.27
C SER A 170 -15.33 4.01 -2.89
N SER A 171 -16.65 3.80 -2.88
CA SER A 171 -17.27 2.66 -3.57
C SER A 171 -16.95 2.61 -5.06
N THR A 172 -16.83 3.77 -5.71
CA THR A 172 -16.39 3.89 -7.11
C THR A 172 -14.97 3.37 -7.28
N GLU A 173 -14.05 3.74 -6.39
CA GLU A 173 -12.66 3.26 -6.43
C GLU A 173 -12.59 1.74 -6.24
N LEU A 174 -13.33 1.22 -5.27
CA LEU A 174 -13.35 -0.22 -4.97
C LEU A 174 -14.01 -1.03 -6.10
N ALA A 175 -14.97 -0.47 -6.83
CA ALA A 175 -15.54 -1.06 -8.05
C ALA A 175 -14.60 -1.03 -9.27
N GLY A 176 -13.35 -0.56 -9.12
CA GLY A 176 -12.35 -0.47 -10.19
C GLY A 176 -12.36 0.86 -10.95
N GLY A 177 -13.23 1.79 -10.56
CA GLY A 177 -13.28 3.13 -11.13
C GLY A 177 -12.17 4.05 -10.61
N PRO A 178 -12.01 5.24 -11.21
CA PRO A 178 -11.10 6.26 -10.71
C PRO A 178 -11.63 6.88 -9.41
N ARG A 179 -10.74 7.49 -8.62
CA ARG A 179 -11.14 8.40 -7.53
C ARG A 179 -11.94 9.57 -8.12
N THR A 180 -13.07 9.87 -7.50
CA THR A 180 -13.90 11.02 -7.89
C THR A 180 -13.08 12.30 -7.76
N ARG A 181 -13.05 13.10 -8.83
CA ARG A 181 -12.40 14.42 -8.80
C ARG A 181 -13.26 15.39 -8.01
N GLU A 182 -12.65 16.07 -7.06
CA GLU A 182 -13.28 17.11 -6.26
C GLU A 182 -12.91 18.48 -6.81
N ALA A 183 -13.65 19.52 -6.43
CA ALA A 183 -13.38 20.88 -6.89
C ALA A 183 -11.97 21.37 -6.48
N ASP A 184 -11.49 20.92 -5.31
CA ASP A 184 -10.16 21.21 -4.81
C ASP A 184 -9.11 20.15 -5.25
N ASP A 185 -9.50 19.06 -5.91
CA ASP A 185 -8.60 18.05 -6.51
C ASP A 185 -8.94 17.78 -7.99
N PRO A 186 -8.71 18.76 -8.88
CA PRO A 186 -9.09 18.65 -10.29
C PRO A 186 -8.16 17.76 -11.11
N TRP A 187 -6.99 17.39 -10.57
CA TRP A 187 -5.97 16.63 -11.27
C TRP A 187 -6.31 15.14 -11.28
N PRO A 188 -6.08 14.43 -12.39
CA PRO A 188 -6.21 12.98 -12.40
C PRO A 188 -5.26 12.33 -11.39
N ASP A 189 -5.60 11.12 -10.95
CA ASP A 189 -4.64 10.19 -10.39
C ASP A 189 -4.19 9.27 -11.53
N THR A 190 -2.89 9.05 -11.67
CA THR A 190 -2.37 8.07 -12.63
C THR A 190 -1.56 7.02 -11.94
N LEU A 191 -1.59 5.82 -12.53
CA LEU A 191 -0.57 4.83 -12.24
C LEU A 191 0.78 5.35 -12.71
N PRO A 192 1.88 4.89 -12.11
CA PRO A 192 3.20 5.31 -12.55
C PRO A 192 3.49 4.73 -13.94
N GLU A 193 3.38 5.56 -14.97
CA GLU A 193 3.80 5.23 -16.32
C GLU A 193 5.22 5.75 -16.56
N GLN A 194 6.05 4.97 -17.29
CA GLN A 194 7.40 5.39 -17.72
C GLN A 194 8.34 5.83 -16.57
N ASN A 195 8.29 5.14 -15.42
CA ASN A 195 9.08 5.47 -14.22
C ASN A 195 8.82 6.87 -13.67
N ARG A 196 7.61 7.41 -13.82
CA ARG A 196 7.21 8.69 -13.24
C ARG A 196 6.00 8.51 -12.34
N GLY A 197 6.15 8.86 -11.08
CA GLY A 197 5.08 8.95 -10.10
C GLY A 197 5.05 10.35 -9.52
N TYR A 198 3.89 10.73 -8.98
CA TYR A 198 3.75 11.95 -8.18
C TYR A 198 2.81 11.68 -7.02
N ALA A 199 2.96 12.46 -5.96
CA ALA A 199 1.92 12.64 -4.94
C ALA A 199 1.33 14.05 -5.11
N LYS A 200 0.23 14.37 -4.44
CA LYS A 200 -0.34 15.73 -4.52
C LYS A 200 -0.16 16.46 -3.20
N ARG A 201 0.09 17.77 -3.26
CA ARG A 201 0.06 18.70 -2.11
C ARG A 201 -0.82 19.89 -2.43
N ARG A 202 -1.40 20.52 -1.42
CA ARG A 202 -2.13 21.79 -1.61
C ARG A 202 -1.16 22.91 -1.94
N TRP A 203 -1.57 23.89 -2.76
CA TRP A 203 -0.77 25.08 -3.09
C TRP A 203 -0.16 25.76 -1.86
N CYS A 204 -0.93 25.89 -0.77
CA CYS A 204 -0.49 26.49 0.49
C CYS A 204 0.64 25.74 1.21
N HIS A 205 0.96 24.52 0.77
CA HIS A 205 2.01 23.68 1.34
C HIS A 205 3.17 23.46 0.36
N LEU A 206 3.13 24.06 -0.83
CA LEU A 206 4.22 23.94 -1.79
C LEU A 206 5.43 24.79 -1.38
N GLU A 207 6.60 24.33 -1.78
CA GLU A 207 7.90 24.90 -1.40
C GLU A 207 8.77 25.13 -2.64
N ALA A 208 9.74 26.05 -2.52
CA ALA A 208 10.71 26.28 -3.58
C ALA A 208 11.55 25.01 -3.85
N GLY A 209 11.90 24.80 -5.12
CA GLY A 209 12.61 23.61 -5.59
C GLY A 209 11.69 22.47 -6.04
N GLN A 210 10.43 22.42 -5.57
CA GLN A 210 9.47 21.41 -5.99
C GLN A 210 9.04 21.62 -7.45
N LEU A 211 8.67 20.53 -8.11
CA LEU A 211 8.18 20.56 -9.48
C LEU A 211 6.68 20.30 -9.53
N ILE A 212 5.98 21.12 -10.31
CA ILE A 212 4.54 21.02 -10.52
C ILE A 212 4.22 21.06 -12.02
N PRO A 213 3.08 20.53 -12.47
CA PRO A 213 2.61 20.75 -13.82
C PRO A 213 2.45 22.25 -14.10
N ASN A 214 2.76 22.70 -15.31
CA ASN A 214 2.52 24.07 -15.72
C ASN A 214 1.02 24.42 -15.59
N PRO A 215 0.62 25.36 -14.72
CA PRO A 215 -0.79 25.69 -14.50
C PRO A 215 -1.51 26.21 -15.76
N HIS A 216 -0.76 26.76 -16.72
CA HIS A 216 -1.31 27.28 -17.98
C HIS A 216 -1.80 26.18 -18.93
N ASN A 217 -1.43 24.91 -18.70
CA ASN A 217 -1.86 23.77 -19.52
C ASN A 217 -3.19 23.14 -19.05
N GLY A 218 -3.82 23.69 -18.01
CA GLY A 218 -5.04 23.15 -17.42
C GLY A 218 -4.81 21.88 -16.61
N TYR A 219 -5.91 21.19 -16.25
CA TYR A 219 -5.90 20.01 -15.38
C TYR A 219 -5.72 18.69 -16.13
N GLN A 220 -4.75 18.67 -17.04
CA GLN A 220 -4.27 17.46 -17.71
C GLN A 220 -2.83 17.20 -17.27
N LEU A 221 -2.47 15.94 -17.04
CA LEU A 221 -1.06 15.61 -16.77
C LEU A 221 -0.26 15.84 -18.04
N PRO A 222 0.71 16.75 -18.00
CA PRO A 222 1.39 17.11 -19.21
C PRO A 222 2.66 16.27 -19.37
N ALA A 223 3.21 16.23 -20.58
CA ALA A 223 4.51 15.61 -20.85
C ALA A 223 5.62 16.20 -19.95
N SER A 224 6.76 15.51 -19.85
CA SER A 224 7.91 15.88 -18.97
C SER A 224 8.31 17.35 -19.04
N GLU A 225 8.35 17.86 -20.26
CA GLU A 225 8.77 19.20 -20.65
C GLU A 225 7.83 20.31 -20.17
N HIS A 226 6.66 19.94 -19.64
CA HIS A 226 5.65 20.86 -19.14
C HIS A 226 5.58 20.91 -17.62
N TRP A 227 6.51 20.26 -16.94
CA TRP A 227 6.72 20.46 -15.50
C TRP A 227 7.55 21.71 -15.28
N CYS A 228 7.23 22.45 -14.23
CA CYS A 228 7.85 23.71 -13.87
C CYS A 228 8.40 23.63 -12.45
N ARG A 229 9.57 24.21 -12.22
CA ARG A 229 10.17 24.31 -10.88
C ARG A 229 9.69 25.57 -10.20
N ILE A 230 9.23 25.43 -8.96
CA ILE A 230 8.87 26.55 -8.12
C ILE A 230 10.15 27.26 -7.67
N GLU A 231 10.31 28.52 -8.06
CA GLU A 231 11.44 29.34 -7.60
C GLU A 231 11.04 30.12 -6.34
N THR A 232 9.86 30.75 -6.36
CA THR A 232 9.32 31.49 -5.22
C THR A 232 7.79 31.42 -5.20
N ILE A 233 7.22 31.47 -4.00
CA ILE A 233 5.78 31.65 -3.78
C ILE A 233 5.61 32.89 -2.90
N SER A 234 4.81 33.86 -3.36
CA SER A 234 4.51 35.08 -2.62
C SER A 234 3.00 35.36 -2.69
N GLY A 235 2.31 35.11 -1.58
CA GLY A 235 0.86 35.25 -1.50
C GLY A 235 0.15 34.34 -2.52
N ARG A 236 -0.56 34.95 -3.48
CA ARG A 236 -1.28 34.26 -4.55
C ARG A 236 -0.54 34.21 -5.88
N THR A 237 0.78 34.40 -5.86
CA THR A 237 1.59 34.36 -7.07
C THR A 237 2.78 33.43 -6.87
N ALA A 238 2.99 32.54 -7.82
CA ALA A 238 4.18 31.70 -7.90
C ALA A 238 5.04 32.13 -9.10
N THR A 239 6.34 32.19 -8.87
CA THR A 239 7.34 32.30 -9.94
C THR A 239 7.82 30.91 -10.27
N LEU A 240 7.55 30.48 -11.49
CA LEU A 240 7.87 29.15 -11.98
C LEU A 240 8.93 29.25 -13.07
N VAL A 241 9.90 28.35 -13.05
CA VAL A 241 10.86 28.17 -14.14
C VAL A 241 10.35 27.00 -14.99
N GLN A 242 10.58 27.03 -16.30
CA GLN A 242 10.30 25.92 -17.22
C GLN A 242 11.61 25.19 -17.57
N SER A 243 11.54 24.01 -18.21
CA SER A 243 12.73 23.21 -18.55
C SER A 243 13.68 23.90 -19.53
N ASP A 244 13.20 24.86 -20.32
CA ASP A 244 14.01 25.69 -21.23
C ASP A 244 14.67 26.89 -20.53
N GLY A 245 14.45 27.05 -19.21
CA GLY A 245 14.94 28.16 -18.40
C GLY A 245 14.05 29.41 -18.42
N LYS A 246 12.97 29.43 -19.21
CA LYS A 246 12.02 30.53 -19.21
C LYS A 246 11.30 30.63 -17.87
N THR A 247 11.14 31.84 -17.38
CA THR A 247 10.34 32.11 -16.18
C THR A 247 8.92 32.48 -16.57
N VAL A 248 7.94 31.88 -15.89
CA VAL A 248 6.52 32.18 -16.02
C VAL A 248 5.94 32.49 -14.64
N SER A 249 5.00 33.43 -14.59
CA SER A 249 4.23 33.69 -13.38
C SER A 249 2.91 32.93 -13.44
N ALA A 250 2.51 32.34 -12.32
CA ALA A 250 1.21 31.70 -12.16
C ALA A 250 0.43 32.39 -11.03
N GLN A 251 -0.83 32.71 -11.31
CA GLN A 251 -1.78 33.15 -10.28
C GLN A 251 -2.39 31.92 -9.60
N ILE A 252 -2.49 31.98 -8.28
CA ILE A 252 -3.06 30.93 -7.43
C ILE A 252 -4.48 31.36 -7.08
N ASP A 253 -5.46 30.81 -7.79
CA ASP A 253 -6.88 31.13 -7.59
C ASP A 253 -7.39 30.62 -6.24
N ASP A 254 -7.05 29.37 -5.89
CA ASP A 254 -7.35 28.76 -4.60
C ASP A 254 -6.11 28.03 -4.04
N VAL A 255 -5.64 28.52 -2.90
CA VAL A 255 -4.48 27.97 -2.17
C VAL A 255 -4.75 26.58 -1.61
N ALA A 256 -6.02 26.17 -1.48
CA ALA A 256 -6.40 24.83 -1.06
C ALA A 256 -6.26 23.81 -2.20
N THR A 257 -6.23 24.20 -3.47
CA THR A 257 -6.20 23.23 -4.58
C THR A 257 -5.01 22.27 -4.47
N TRP A 258 -5.27 20.97 -4.59
CA TRP A 258 -4.27 19.91 -4.71
C TRP A 258 -3.54 20.01 -6.05
N ILE A 259 -2.22 19.88 -6.01
CA ILE A 259 -1.33 19.99 -7.16
C ILE A 259 -0.41 18.77 -7.15
N PRO A 260 -0.24 18.06 -8.29
CA PRO A 260 0.79 17.05 -8.45
C PRO A 260 2.18 17.64 -8.16
N VAL A 261 2.95 16.95 -7.35
CA VAL A 261 4.30 17.37 -6.95
C VAL A 261 5.28 16.25 -7.22
N ILE A 262 6.42 16.61 -7.79
CA ILE A 262 7.61 15.77 -7.87
C ILE A 262 8.72 16.49 -7.09
N ASN A 263 9.33 15.77 -6.14
CA ASN A 263 10.41 16.30 -5.29
C ASN A 263 11.81 16.03 -5.84
N HIS A 264 11.92 15.20 -6.87
CA HIS A 264 13.16 14.95 -7.60
C HIS A 264 13.08 15.48 -9.03
N GLU A 265 14.19 16.01 -9.52
CA GLU A 265 14.28 16.54 -10.88
C GLU A 265 13.92 15.44 -11.91
N PRO A 266 13.01 15.66 -12.88
CA PRO A 266 12.99 14.83 -14.06
C PRO A 266 14.32 15.07 -14.76
N PHE A 267 14.88 13.98 -15.29
CA PHE A 267 16.15 13.79 -15.99
C PHE A 267 16.65 14.90 -16.96
N TYR A 268 15.87 15.96 -17.19
CA TYR A 268 16.09 17.04 -18.14
C TYR A 268 16.33 18.43 -17.53
N TRP A 269 16.18 18.59 -16.21
CA TRP A 269 16.57 19.82 -15.52
C TRP A 269 18.07 19.76 -15.27
N LYS A 270 18.86 20.56 -15.98
CA LYS A 270 20.30 20.63 -15.72
C LYS A 270 20.51 21.11 -14.28
N ALA A 271 21.12 20.25 -13.46
CA ALA A 271 21.67 20.66 -12.18
C ALA A 271 22.51 21.93 -12.36
N ARG A 272 22.27 22.93 -11.52
CA ARG A 272 23.16 24.10 -11.41
C ARG A 272 24.28 23.79 -10.44
#